data_AF-A0A074N0B3-F1
#
_entry.id   AF-A0A074N0B3-F1
#
_cell.length_a   1.000
_cell.length_b   1.000
_cell.length_c   1.000
_cell.angle_alpha   90.00
_cell.angle_beta   90.00
_cell.angle_gamma   90.00
#
_symmetry.space_group_name_H-M   'P 1'
#
loop_
_entity.id
_entity.type
_entity.pdbx_description
1 polymer ?
#
loop_
_entity_poly.entity_id
_entity_poly.type
_entity_poly.pdbx_seq_one_letter_code
_entity_poly.pdbx_strand_id
1 'polypeptide(L)'
;MQEAHGQTGAKGAGDGSPDPNDIVTEDTGETPDPQFDPSLLEEASALIDNARTYAEAELGFQKTRAAFAGRLVGASLGLVIVALILLHIAFLALAVGLVLAFEPLAGIWGSIAIVFGALIAVVVLLGWGAFKRAKKLASLFSSPDEESS
;
A
#
# COMPACT_ATOMS: atom_id res chain seq x y z
N MET A 1 -66.65 -25.77 -2.75
CA MET A 1 -65.31 -25.44 -2.21
C MET A 1 -65.35 -25.67 -0.70
N GLN A 2 -64.31 -26.34 -0.17
CA GLN A 2 -64.02 -26.65 1.23
C GLN A 2 -64.76 -27.86 1.87
N GLU A 3 -64.03 -28.98 1.89
CA GLU A 3 -64.16 -30.10 2.81
C GLU A 3 -63.41 -29.78 4.10
N ALA A 4 -63.87 -30.26 5.26
CA ALA A 4 -63.01 -30.83 6.30
C ALA A 4 -63.85 -31.49 7.41
N HIS A 5 -63.62 -32.79 7.54
CA HIS A 5 -64.25 -33.74 8.43
C HIS A 5 -64.01 -33.46 9.91
N GLY A 6 -65.04 -33.70 10.72
CA GLY A 6 -64.87 -34.04 12.13
C GLY A 6 -64.59 -35.53 12.29
N GLN A 7 -63.73 -35.89 13.24
CA GLN A 7 -63.88 -37.13 13.98
C GLN A 7 -63.32 -36.99 15.40
N THR A 8 -64.23 -37.16 16.34
CA THR A 8 -64.09 -37.17 17.79
C THR A 8 -63.72 -38.56 18.31
N GLY A 9 -62.81 -38.60 19.28
CA GLY A 9 -62.92 -39.42 20.49
C GLY A 9 -62.31 -40.83 20.46
N ALA A 10 -61.29 -41.09 21.30
CA ALA A 10 -61.47 -41.67 22.64
C ALA A 10 -60.16 -42.22 23.24
N LYS A 11 -59.69 -41.54 24.30
CA LYS A 11 -59.26 -42.06 25.61
C LYS A 11 -58.47 -43.39 25.73
N GLY A 12 -57.28 -43.29 26.32
CA GLY A 12 -56.57 -44.32 27.10
C GLY A 12 -55.15 -43.82 27.39
N ALA A 13 -54.86 -43.09 28.48
CA ALA A 13 -54.67 -43.57 29.85
C ALA A 13 -53.60 -44.68 29.97
N GLY A 14 -52.43 -44.29 30.48
CA GLY A 14 -51.26 -45.11 30.81
C GLY A 14 -50.06 -44.17 30.87
N ASP A 15 -49.84 -43.45 31.97
CA ASP A 15 -49.00 -43.91 33.08
C ASP A 15 -47.66 -44.48 32.59
N GLY A 16 -46.72 -43.57 32.38
CA GLY A 16 -45.30 -43.89 32.21
C GLY A 16 -44.56 -43.07 33.26
N SER A 17 -44.57 -43.55 34.50
CA SER A 17 -43.66 -43.08 35.53
C SER A 17 -42.22 -43.02 34.97
N PRO A 18 -41.41 -41.99 35.28
CA PRO A 18 -40.00 -41.97 34.91
C PRO A 18 -39.31 -43.22 35.48
N ASP A 19 -38.71 -44.02 34.62
CA ASP A 19 -37.96 -45.23 35.00
C ASP A 19 -36.77 -44.79 35.88
N PRO A 20 -36.66 -45.25 37.14
CA PRO A 20 -35.55 -44.91 38.02
C PRO A 20 -34.20 -45.51 37.56
N ASN A 21 -34.16 -46.22 36.43
CA ASN A 21 -32.94 -46.77 35.84
C ASN A 21 -32.32 -45.91 34.73
N ASP A 22 -32.87 -44.73 34.41
CA ASP A 22 -32.17 -43.72 33.59
C ASP A 22 -31.10 -42.97 34.43
N ILE A 23 -30.25 -43.74 35.09
CA ILE A 23 -28.91 -43.29 35.45
C ILE A 23 -28.02 -43.87 34.38
N VAL A 24 -27.93 -43.16 33.25
CA VAL A 24 -26.78 -43.31 32.35
C VAL A 24 -25.58 -43.02 33.23
N THR A 25 -24.97 -44.11 33.67
CA THR A 25 -23.85 -44.14 34.56
C THR A 25 -22.69 -43.56 33.76
N GLU A 26 -22.27 -42.36 34.14
CA GLU A 26 -20.94 -41.84 33.81
C GLU A 26 -19.92 -42.80 34.43
N ASP A 27 -19.56 -43.83 33.67
CA ASP A 27 -18.36 -44.66 33.82
C ASP A 27 -17.57 -44.36 32.54
N THR A 28 -16.33 -43.90 32.54
CA THR A 28 -15.20 -44.38 33.33
C THR A 28 -14.10 -43.33 33.19
N GLY A 29 -13.22 -43.22 34.16
CA GLY A 29 -11.99 -42.43 34.03
C GLY A 29 -11.16 -42.89 32.83
N GLU A 30 -11.16 -42.10 31.77
CA GLU A 30 -10.19 -42.18 30.68
C GLU A 30 -9.15 -41.09 30.94
N THR A 31 -7.88 -41.49 31.06
CA THR A 31 -6.76 -40.54 31.05
C THR A 31 -6.94 -39.59 29.86
N PRO A 32 -6.73 -38.27 29.99
CA PRO A 32 -6.80 -37.37 28.85
C PRO A 32 -5.69 -37.73 27.86
N ASP A 33 -5.97 -38.65 26.94
CA ASP A 33 -5.21 -38.75 25.71
C ASP A 33 -5.37 -37.40 25.02
N PRO A 34 -4.30 -36.79 24.48
CA PRO A 34 -4.41 -35.58 23.70
C PRO A 34 -5.14 -35.92 22.39
N GLN A 35 -6.47 -36.04 22.43
CA GLN A 35 -7.32 -36.06 21.26
C GLN A 35 -7.24 -34.65 20.69
N PHE A 36 -6.34 -34.48 19.71
CA PHE A 36 -6.35 -33.33 18.84
C PHE A 36 -7.70 -33.30 18.14
N ASP A 37 -8.57 -32.39 18.59
CA ASP A 37 -9.92 -32.26 18.07
C ASP A 37 -9.84 -31.77 16.61
N PRO A 38 -10.14 -32.63 15.62
CA PRO A 38 -9.98 -32.30 14.22
C PRO A 38 -10.85 -31.12 13.81
N SER A 39 -11.93 -30.85 14.56
CA SER A 39 -12.82 -29.71 14.37
C SER A 39 -12.10 -28.36 14.56
N LEU A 40 -11.16 -28.25 15.50
CA LEU A 40 -10.40 -27.02 15.75
C LEU A 40 -9.35 -26.77 14.66
N LEU A 41 -8.80 -27.84 14.08
CA LEU A 41 -7.90 -27.73 12.93
C LEU A 41 -8.67 -27.32 11.68
N GLU A 42 -9.91 -27.78 11.53
CA GLU A 42 -10.80 -27.40 10.43
C GLU A 42 -11.32 -25.96 10.60
N GLU A 43 -11.55 -25.52 11.83
CA GLU A 43 -11.90 -24.13 12.13
C GLU A 43 -10.71 -23.19 11.92
N ALA A 44 -9.50 -23.61 12.32
CA ALA A 44 -8.26 -22.88 12.05
C ALA A 44 -7.94 -22.79 10.54
N SER A 45 -8.18 -23.86 9.78
CA SER A 45 -8.00 -23.84 8.33
C SER A 45 -9.03 -22.91 7.65
N ALA A 46 -10.28 -22.91 8.12
CA ALA A 46 -11.30 -21.98 7.67
C ALA A 46 -10.94 -20.51 8.00
N LEU A 47 -10.39 -20.24 9.18
CA LEU A 47 -9.88 -18.92 9.57
C LEU A 47 -8.71 -18.45 8.67
N ILE A 48 -7.80 -19.37 8.32
CA ILE A 48 -6.68 -19.11 7.42
C ILE A 48 -7.18 -18.79 6.00
N ASP A 49 -8.14 -19.56 5.49
CA ASP A 49 -8.72 -19.32 4.16
C ASP A 49 -9.51 -18.00 4.11
N ASN A 50 -10.22 -17.66 5.19
CA ASN A 50 -10.90 -16.37 5.32
C ASN A 50 -9.90 -15.20 5.39
N ALA A 51 -8.80 -15.34 6.13
CA ALA A 51 -7.73 -14.33 6.21
C ALA A 51 -7.03 -14.13 4.87
N ARG A 52 -6.79 -15.21 4.12
CA ARG A 52 -6.23 -15.18 2.76
C ARG A 52 -7.15 -14.44 1.80
N THR A 53 -8.44 -14.75 1.84
CA THR A 53 -9.46 -14.10 1.01
C THR A 53 -9.56 -12.60 1.32
N TYR A 54 -9.46 -12.21 2.59
CA TYR A 54 -9.44 -10.81 3.02
C TYR A 54 -8.16 -10.08 2.58
N ALA A 55 -6.99 -10.74 2.67
CA ALA A 55 -5.73 -10.20 2.20
C ALA A 55 -5.70 -10.01 0.67
N GLU A 56 -6.26 -10.94 -0.09
CA GLU A 56 -6.40 -10.83 -1.54
C GLU A 56 -7.33 -9.68 -1.95
N ALA A 57 -8.38 -9.41 -1.16
CA ALA A 57 -9.26 -8.26 -1.36
C ALA A 57 -8.55 -6.92 -1.11
N GLU A 58 -7.76 -6.80 -0.03
CA GLU A 58 -7.02 -5.56 0.29
C GLU A 58 -5.88 -5.29 -0.71
N LEU A 59 -5.19 -6.35 -1.16
CA LEU A 59 -4.20 -6.28 -2.24
C LEU A 59 -4.83 -5.81 -3.56
N GLY A 60 -6.07 -6.22 -3.85
CA GLY A 60 -6.84 -5.73 -4.99
C GLY A 60 -7.12 -4.22 -4.93
N PHE A 61 -7.44 -3.70 -3.74
CA PHE A 61 -7.67 -2.27 -3.52
C PHE A 61 -6.39 -1.43 -3.64
N GLN A 62 -5.27 -1.90 -3.08
CA GLN A 62 -3.98 -1.21 -3.19
C GLN A 62 -3.40 -1.27 -4.60
N LYS A 63 -3.57 -2.39 -5.32
CA LYS A 63 -3.19 -2.53 -6.72
C LYS A 63 -3.95 -1.57 -7.63
N THR A 64 -5.21 -1.28 -7.32
CA THR A 64 -6.04 -0.34 -8.07
C THR A 64 -5.64 1.11 -7.79
N ARG A 65 -5.33 1.46 -6.53
CA ARG A 65 -4.77 2.78 -6.17
C ARG A 65 -3.38 3.01 -6.77
N ALA A 66 -2.52 2.00 -6.78
CA ALA A 66 -1.19 2.04 -7.39
C ALA A 66 -1.26 2.12 -8.93
N ALA A 67 -2.20 1.43 -9.57
CA ALA A 67 -2.40 1.49 -11.02
C ALA A 67 -2.99 2.84 -11.47
N PHE A 68 -3.95 3.40 -10.72
CA PHE A 68 -4.47 4.74 -11.00
C PHE A 68 -3.41 5.82 -10.76
N ALA A 69 -2.70 5.78 -9.62
CA ALA A 69 -1.58 6.68 -9.36
C ALA A 69 -0.49 6.55 -10.43
N GLY A 70 -0.15 5.32 -10.83
CA GLY A 70 0.83 5.05 -11.89
C GLY A 70 0.41 5.58 -13.26
N ARG A 71 -0.88 5.57 -13.58
CA ARG A 71 -1.42 6.11 -14.85
C ARG A 71 -1.45 7.64 -14.86
N LEU A 72 -1.75 8.29 -13.73
CA LEU A 72 -1.57 9.74 -13.59
C LEU A 72 -0.08 10.13 -13.63
N VAL A 73 0.79 9.35 -12.97
CA VAL A 73 2.24 9.52 -13.05
C VAL A 73 2.72 9.36 -14.48
N GLY A 74 2.26 8.36 -15.23
CA GLY A 74 2.66 8.14 -16.63
C GLY A 74 2.26 9.29 -17.57
N ALA A 75 1.02 9.78 -17.48
CA ALA A 75 0.58 10.94 -18.26
C ALA A 75 1.33 12.22 -17.86
N SER A 76 1.53 12.43 -16.56
CA SER A 76 2.31 13.57 -16.05
C SER A 76 3.79 13.48 -16.43
N LEU A 77 4.36 12.29 -16.52
CA LEU A 77 5.76 12.07 -16.89
C LEU A 77 6.00 12.47 -18.35
N GLY A 78 5.09 12.12 -19.26
CA GLY A 78 5.14 12.61 -20.64
C GLY A 78 5.13 14.13 -20.71
N LEU A 79 4.24 14.79 -19.94
CA LEU A 79 4.16 16.25 -19.90
C LEU A 79 5.42 16.89 -19.28
N VAL A 80 5.99 16.28 -18.23
CA VAL A 80 7.26 16.71 -17.63
C VAL A 80 8.41 16.56 -18.63
N ILE A 81 8.50 15.47 -19.38
CA ILE A 81 9.53 15.28 -20.41
C ILE A 81 9.40 16.37 -21.49
N VAL A 82 8.20 16.61 -22.01
CA VAL A 82 7.96 17.66 -22.99
C VAL A 82 8.31 19.03 -22.43
N ALA A 83 7.92 19.32 -21.18
CA ALA A 83 8.25 20.57 -20.51
C ALA A 83 9.76 20.74 -20.33
N LEU A 84 10.51 19.69 -19.98
CA LEU A 84 11.97 19.72 -19.86
C LEU A 84 12.65 19.95 -21.20
N ILE A 85 12.16 19.32 -22.28
CA ILE A 85 12.68 19.55 -23.64
C ILE A 85 12.44 21.01 -24.04
N LEU A 86 11.22 21.52 -23.86
CA LEU A 86 10.89 22.91 -24.18
C LEU A 86 11.69 23.90 -23.32
N LEU A 87 11.83 23.62 -22.02
CA LEU A 87 12.65 24.42 -21.12
C LEU A 87 14.11 24.45 -21.58
N HIS A 88 14.65 23.32 -22.03
CA HIS A 88 16.02 23.25 -22.54
C HIS A 88 16.20 24.09 -23.81
N ILE A 89 15.27 23.97 -24.76
CA ILE A 89 15.28 24.79 -25.98
C ILE A 89 15.16 26.29 -25.63
N ALA A 90 14.27 26.63 -24.70
CA ALA A 90 14.12 28.01 -24.22
C ALA A 90 15.40 28.52 -23.57
N PHE A 91 16.13 27.67 -22.84
CA PHE A 91 17.40 28.03 -22.21
C PHE A 91 18.49 28.31 -23.25
N LEU A 92 18.56 27.51 -24.32
CA LEU A 92 19.46 27.76 -25.44
C LEU A 92 19.12 29.08 -26.16
N ALA A 93 17.84 29.32 -26.42
CA ALA A 93 17.37 30.58 -27.02
C ALA A 93 17.67 31.79 -26.13
N LEU A 94 17.47 31.67 -24.81
CA LEU A 94 17.82 32.69 -23.83
C LEU A 94 19.32 32.97 -23.85
N ALA A 95 20.16 31.93 -23.86
CA ALA A 95 21.61 32.10 -23.90
C ALA A 95 22.06 32.85 -25.17
N VAL A 96 21.54 32.47 -26.34
CA VAL A 96 21.82 33.17 -27.60
C VAL A 96 21.34 34.62 -27.55
N GLY A 97 20.12 34.86 -27.06
CA GLY A 97 19.57 36.21 -26.91
C GLY A 97 20.39 37.09 -25.97
N LEU A 98 20.88 36.54 -24.85
CA LEU A 98 21.74 37.26 -23.90
C LEU A 98 23.08 37.64 -24.54
N VAL A 99 23.69 36.73 -25.31
CA VAL A 99 24.96 37.02 -26.01
C VAL A 99 24.79 38.17 -27.00
N LEU A 100 23.71 38.15 -27.79
CA LEU A 100 23.40 39.21 -28.75
C LEU A 100 23.09 40.54 -28.05
N ALA A 101 22.35 40.50 -26.94
CA ALA A 101 22.04 41.70 -26.17
C ALA A 101 23.28 42.35 -25.54
N PHE A 102 24.29 41.55 -25.18
CA PHE A 102 25.54 42.02 -24.57
C PHE A 102 26.62 42.39 -25.58
N GLU A 103 26.49 41.95 -26.83
CA GLU A 103 27.43 42.27 -27.91
C GLU A 103 27.82 43.76 -27.98
N PRO A 104 26.89 44.74 -27.97
CA PRO A 104 27.26 46.15 -28.06
C PRO A 104 28.03 46.68 -26.85
N LEU A 105 28.02 45.96 -25.72
CA LEU A 105 28.61 46.43 -24.45
C LEU A 105 29.97 45.79 -24.15
N ALA A 106 30.10 44.48 -24.41
CA ALA A 106 31.28 43.69 -24.03
C ALA A 106 31.99 43.02 -25.22
N GLY A 107 31.44 43.15 -26.44
CA GLY A 107 31.90 42.41 -27.62
C GLY A 107 31.64 40.90 -27.51
N ILE A 108 31.84 40.18 -28.61
CA ILE A 108 31.46 38.76 -28.74
C ILE A 108 32.10 37.89 -27.63
N TRP A 109 33.40 38.03 -27.40
CA TRP A 109 34.13 37.24 -26.40
C TRP A 109 33.72 37.59 -24.97
N GLY A 110 33.49 38.88 -24.67
CA GLY A 110 33.05 39.32 -23.35
C GLY A 110 31.64 38.83 -23.02
N SER A 111 30.73 38.91 -23.98
CA SER A 111 29.37 38.38 -23.85
C SER A 111 29.37 36.89 -23.54
N ILE A 112 30.13 36.09 -24.28
CA ILE A 112 30.20 34.64 -24.05
C ILE A 112 30.71 34.33 -22.63
N ALA A 113 31.78 34.99 -22.19
CA ALA A 113 32.36 34.78 -20.88
C ALA A 113 31.38 35.11 -19.74
N ILE A 114 30.65 36.23 -19.86
CA ILE A 114 29.67 36.68 -18.86
C ILE A 114 28.49 35.71 -18.78
N VAL A 115 27.89 35.36 -19.92
CA VAL A 115 26.73 34.47 -19.98
C VAL A 115 27.09 33.08 -19.45
N PHE A 116 28.22 32.53 -19.92
CA PHE A 116 28.70 31.24 -19.46
C PHE A 116 29.01 31.24 -17.95
N GLY A 117 29.70 32.27 -17.45
CA GLY A 117 30.00 32.42 -16.04
C GLY A 117 28.74 32.50 -15.17
N ALA A 118 27.73 33.27 -15.61
CA ALA A 118 26.45 33.36 -14.91
C ALA A 118 25.72 32.02 -14.86
N LEU A 119 25.68 31.28 -15.97
CA LEU A 119 25.05 29.96 -16.02
C LEU A 119 25.74 28.95 -15.10
N ILE A 120 27.08 28.93 -15.10
CA ILE A 120 27.85 28.06 -14.19
C ILE A 120 27.59 28.45 -12.73
N ALA A 121 27.54 29.73 -12.40
CA ALA A 121 27.23 30.19 -11.05
C ALA A 121 25.84 29.69 -10.58
N VAL A 122 24.83 29.75 -11.45
CA VAL A 122 23.50 29.20 -11.18
C VAL A 122 23.56 27.69 -10.95
N VAL A 123 24.26 26.94 -11.81
CA VAL A 123 24.42 25.48 -11.67
C VAL A 123 25.08 25.11 -10.34
N VAL A 124 26.15 25.80 -9.96
CA VAL A 124 26.85 25.58 -8.68
C VAL A 124 25.93 25.87 -7.51
N LEU A 125 25.16 26.95 -7.56
CA LEU A 125 24.24 27.35 -6.48
C LEU A 125 23.10 26.33 -6.29
N LEU A 126 22.49 25.88 -7.39
CA LEU A 126 21.47 24.84 -7.38
C LEU A 126 22.03 23.49 -6.90
N GLY A 127 23.18 23.08 -7.44
CA GLY A 127 23.85 21.83 -7.08
C GLY A 127 24.24 21.80 -5.60
N TRP A 128 24.75 22.92 -5.06
CA TRP A 128 25.08 23.02 -3.65
C TRP A 128 23.84 22.96 -2.75
N GLY A 129 22.75 23.63 -3.14
CA GLY A 129 21.48 23.55 -2.44
C GLY A 129 20.90 22.13 -2.40
N ALA A 130 20.97 21.40 -3.52
CA ALA A 130 20.55 20.00 -3.60
C ALA A 130 21.44 19.10 -2.74
N PHE A 131 22.76 19.27 -2.81
CA PHE A 131 23.73 18.48 -2.05
C PHE A 131 23.56 18.67 -0.54
N LYS A 132 23.34 19.91 -0.06
CA LYS A 132 23.07 20.18 1.37
C LYS A 132 21.82 19.44 1.85
N ARG A 133 20.75 19.42 1.05
CA ARG A 133 19.51 18.70 1.38
C ARG A 133 19.71 17.19 1.37
N ALA A 134 20.41 16.66 0.36
CA ALA A 134 20.73 15.24 0.27
C ALA A 134 21.60 14.78 1.45
N LYS A 135 22.63 15.54 1.82
CA LYS A 135 23.48 15.24 2.97
C LYS A 135 22.72 15.27 4.30
N LYS A 136 21.78 16.22 4.45
CA LYS A 136 20.90 16.29 5.64
C LYS A 136 19.98 15.08 5.74
N LEU A 137 19.44 14.60 4.62
CA LEU A 137 18.65 13.37 4.60
C LEU A 137 19.53 12.16 4.91
N ALA A 138 20.71 12.06 4.30
CA ALA A 138 21.65 10.97 4.56
C ALA A 138 22.03 10.87 6.05
N SER A 139 22.31 12.00 6.72
CA SER A 139 22.66 11.99 8.15
C SER A 139 21.55 11.48 9.06
N LEU A 140 20.27 11.59 8.67
CA LEU A 140 19.15 11.05 9.44
C LEU A 140 19.11 9.52 9.40
N PHE A 141 19.62 8.92 8.32
CA PHE A 141 19.69 7.47 8.17
C PHE A 141 21.01 6.86 8.67
N SER A 142 22.05 7.68 8.91
CA SER A 142 23.37 7.23 9.39
C SER A 142 23.55 7.22 10.91
N SER A 143 22.49 7.45 11.70
CA SER A 143 22.58 7.52 13.16
C SER A 143 21.87 6.34 13.87
N PRO A 144 22.42 5.11 13.82
CA PRO A 144 22.14 4.15 14.88
C PRO A 144 23.30 3.23 15.36
N ASP A 145 24.56 3.40 14.95
CA ASP A 145 25.59 2.37 15.22
C ASP A 145 26.84 2.80 16.01
N GLU A 146 26.94 4.04 16.52
CA GLU A 146 28.11 4.51 17.30
C GLU A 146 27.82 4.66 18.81
N GLU A 147 27.12 3.70 19.41
CA GLU A 147 27.04 3.54 20.87
C GLU A 147 27.36 2.10 21.28
N SER A 148 28.56 1.61 20.93
CA SER A 148 29.23 0.53 21.68
C SER A 148 30.71 0.39 21.27
N SER A 149 31.59 1.06 21.99
CA SER A 149 33.00 0.67 22.17
C SER A 149 33.55 1.30 23.45
#